data_AF-A0A6J8ALV1-F1
#
_entry.id   AF-A0A6J8ALV1-F1
#
_cell.length_a   1.000
_cell.length_b   1.000
_cell.length_c   1.000
_cell.angle_alpha   90.00
_cell.angle_beta   90.00
_cell.angle_gamma   90.00
#
_symmetry.space_group_name_H-M   'P 1'
#
loop_
_entity.id
_entity.type
_entity.pdbx_description
1 polymer ?
#
loop_
_entity_poly.entity_id
_entity_poly.type
_entity_poly.pdbx_seq_one_letter_code
_entity_poly.pdbx_strand_id
1 'polypeptide(L)'
;MEQLQNVVSNKLTFTLFFGGISALTAFTILRNKKGKKSQKKGKLYFHSVFRSNRCIWLLRELNAMEDYDLIDVDVWDKTSKESKSYTETVHPHITVPALQYDDLTLLESGAICMHLAEKYHSLMPTDLRDLYKFSVADCVLGYNMWWASEMKDGILIQKYPELLSYLERLKNRPAFQQTWKSPKPVVV
;
A
#
# COMPACT_ATOMS: atom_id res chain seq x y z
N MET A 1 -27.59 31.36 49.17
CA MET A 1 -28.73 30.52 49.59
C MET A 1 -28.83 29.40 48.57
N GLU A 2 -27.85 28.49 48.62
CA GLU A 2 -27.99 27.16 49.25
C GLU A 2 -28.71 26.23 48.27
N GLN A 3 -28.10 25.20 47.68
CA GLN A 3 -27.03 24.30 48.14
C GLN A 3 -26.24 23.85 46.89
N LEU A 4 -24.92 24.03 46.73
CA LEU A 4 -23.77 23.45 47.46
C LEU A 4 -23.79 21.92 47.56
N GLN A 5 -22.82 21.33 46.85
CA GLN A 5 -22.03 20.13 47.20
C GLN A 5 -22.64 18.75 46.90
N ASN A 6 -21.74 17.84 46.51
CA ASN A 6 -21.92 16.44 46.07
C ASN A 6 -22.19 16.35 44.55
N VAL A 7 -21.21 16.12 43.67
CA VAL A 7 -20.27 14.99 43.67
C VAL A 7 -18.91 15.44 43.10
N VAL A 8 -18.19 16.24 43.89
CA VAL A 8 -16.72 16.31 43.84
C VAL A 8 -16.25 15.74 45.18
N SER A 9 -16.19 14.42 45.28
CA SER A 9 -15.30 13.68 46.18
C SER A 9 -15.65 12.19 46.13
N ASN A 10 -14.73 11.42 45.56
CA ASN A 10 -14.36 10.08 46.03
C ASN A 10 -13.01 9.81 45.39
N LYS A 11 -11.95 10.40 45.94
CA LYS A 11 -11.07 9.74 46.91
C LYS A 11 -10.67 8.34 46.45
N LEU A 12 -9.58 8.30 45.69
CA LEU A 12 -8.35 7.62 46.10
C LEU A 12 -8.59 6.42 47.03
N THR A 13 -8.80 5.24 46.45
CA THR A 13 -8.50 3.98 47.13
C THR A 13 -7.61 3.16 46.22
N PHE A 14 -6.34 3.53 46.21
CA PHE A 14 -5.26 2.79 45.57
C PHE A 14 -4.89 1.67 46.55
N THR A 15 -5.52 0.51 46.42
CA THR A 15 -5.11 -0.67 47.19
C THR A 15 -3.80 -1.19 46.60
N LEU A 16 -2.72 -0.89 47.32
CA LEU A 16 -1.38 -1.43 47.15
C LEU A 16 -1.43 -2.97 47.25
N PHE A 17 -1.28 -3.66 46.12
CA PHE A 17 -0.69 -5.00 46.11
C PHE A 17 0.81 -4.85 45.85
N PHE A 18 1.60 -5.02 46.91
CA PHE A 18 3.06 -5.12 46.85
C PHE A 18 3.45 -6.42 46.13
N GLY A 19 3.78 -6.31 44.85
CA GLY A 19 4.58 -7.28 44.11
C GLY A 19 5.76 -6.52 43.51
N GLY A 20 6.90 -6.55 44.19
CA GLY A 20 8.04 -5.68 43.93
C GLY A 20 8.56 -5.74 42.50
N ILE A 21 8.28 -4.69 41.73
CA ILE A 21 9.08 -4.29 40.58
C ILE A 21 9.79 -3.01 41.02
N SER A 22 11.09 -3.12 41.31
CA SER A 22 11.91 -1.98 41.70
C SER A 22 11.78 -0.85 40.66
N ALA A 23 11.78 0.41 41.12
CA ALA A 23 11.71 1.57 40.24
C ALA A 23 12.79 1.54 39.12
N LEU A 24 13.91 0.83 39.32
CA LEU A 24 14.94 0.59 38.32
C LEU A 24 14.46 -0.23 37.11
N THR A 25 13.57 -1.21 37.31
CA THR A 25 13.01 -2.04 36.23
C THR A 25 11.97 -1.26 35.43
N ALA A 26 11.14 -0.46 36.09
CA ALA A 26 10.23 0.47 35.43
C ALA A 26 11.02 1.55 34.66
N PHE A 27 12.14 2.04 35.21
CA PHE A 27 13.03 2.98 34.51
C PHE A 27 13.72 2.32 33.31
N THR A 28 14.08 1.04 33.40
CA THR A 28 14.68 0.28 32.29
C THR A 28 13.67 0.06 31.15
N ILE A 29 12.42 -0.23 31.48
CA ILE A 29 11.32 -0.35 30.49
C ILE A 29 11.00 1.02 29.85
N LEU A 30 11.11 2.12 30.60
CA LEU A 30 10.92 3.48 30.08
C LEU A 30 12.13 4.02 29.29
N ARG A 31 13.35 3.50 29.53
CA ARG A 31 14.57 3.95 28.82
C ARG A 31 14.75 3.34 27.43
N ASN A 32 13.97 2.31 27.08
CA ASN A 32 14.06 1.66 25.78
C ASN A 32 12.98 2.11 24.77
N LYS A 33 12.39 3.29 24.98
CA LYS A 33 11.78 4.10 23.92
C LYS A 33 12.80 5.07 23.33
N LYS A 34 14.01 4.59 22.99
CA LYS A 34 14.79 5.26 21.94
C LYS A 34 13.90 5.22 20.72
N GLY A 35 13.39 6.37 20.30
CA GLY A 35 12.46 6.47 19.17
C GLY A 35 12.96 5.59 18.04
N LYS A 36 12.13 4.64 17.59
CA LYS A 36 12.33 4.03 16.27
C LYS A 36 12.56 5.23 15.35
N LYS A 37 13.78 5.37 14.81
CA LYS A 37 14.03 6.33 13.75
C LYS A 37 12.88 6.16 12.77
N SER A 38 12.13 7.23 12.51
CA SER A 38 11.13 7.25 11.45
C SER A 38 11.83 6.66 10.22
N GLN A 39 11.47 5.44 9.86
CA GLN A 39 12.05 4.77 8.71
C GLN A 39 11.73 5.68 7.53
N LYS A 40 12.74 6.10 6.77
CA LYS A 40 12.50 6.99 5.63
C LYS A 40 11.42 6.35 4.76
N LYS A 41 10.34 7.08 4.54
CA LYS A 41 9.27 6.65 3.64
C LYS A 41 9.87 6.51 2.24
N GLY A 42 9.61 5.39 1.58
CA GLY A 42 10.02 5.21 0.19
C GLY A 42 9.21 6.12 -0.73
N LYS A 43 9.71 6.39 -1.94
CA LYS A 43 8.96 7.12 -2.96
C LYS A 43 8.49 6.17 -4.04
N LEU A 44 7.18 6.09 -4.27
CA LEU A 44 6.61 5.32 -5.37
C LEU A 44 6.12 6.28 -6.44
N TYR A 45 6.78 6.24 -7.59
CA TYR A 45 6.40 6.98 -8.78
C TYR A 45 5.39 6.16 -9.58
N PHE A 46 4.23 6.74 -9.89
CA PHE A 46 3.12 6.06 -10.56
C PHE A 46 2.36 7.04 -11.48
N HIS A 47 1.39 6.54 -12.24
CA HIS A 47 0.42 7.36 -12.98
C HIS A 47 -0.79 6.49 -13.34
N SER A 48 -2.01 7.02 -13.22
CA SER A 48 -3.25 6.23 -13.04
C SER A 48 -3.74 5.41 -14.25
N VAL A 49 -3.00 5.39 -15.36
CA VAL A 49 -3.33 4.62 -16.57
C VAL A 49 -2.32 3.51 -16.90
N PHE A 50 -1.27 3.33 -16.10
CA PHE A 50 -0.21 2.37 -16.39
C PHE A 50 -0.19 1.16 -15.45
N ARG A 51 0.77 0.25 -15.72
CA ARG A 51 1.11 -0.92 -14.91
C ARG A 51 1.45 -0.59 -13.46
N SER A 52 1.66 0.69 -13.14
CA SER A 52 1.87 1.20 -11.79
C SER A 52 0.64 1.02 -10.88
N ASN A 53 -0.58 0.91 -11.45
CA ASN A 53 -1.78 0.56 -10.67
C ASN A 53 -1.67 -0.81 -9.98
N ARG A 54 -0.82 -1.73 -10.46
CA ARG A 54 -0.53 -2.99 -9.77
C ARG A 54 0.03 -2.72 -8.37
N CYS A 55 0.98 -1.78 -8.26
CA CYS A 55 1.64 -1.41 -7.01
C CYS A 55 0.71 -0.60 -6.11
N ILE A 56 -0.05 0.34 -6.67
CA ILE A 56 -1.05 1.13 -5.93
C ILE A 56 -2.14 0.23 -5.35
N TRP A 57 -2.67 -0.70 -6.14
CA TRP A 57 -3.67 -1.65 -5.67
C TRP A 57 -3.11 -2.53 -4.54
N LEU A 58 -1.90 -3.07 -4.70
CA LEU A 58 -1.26 -3.87 -3.65
C LEU A 58 -1.07 -3.05 -2.36
N LEU A 59 -0.57 -1.82 -2.43
CA LEU A 59 -0.41 -0.96 -1.25
C LEU A 59 -1.75 -0.70 -0.53
N ARG A 60 -2.86 -0.59 -1.27
CA ARG A 60 -4.20 -0.50 -0.67
C ARG A 60 -4.62 -1.80 0.01
N GLU A 61 -4.40 -2.95 -0.62
CA GLU A 61 -4.68 -4.27 -0.02
C GLU A 61 -3.87 -4.49 1.26
N LEU A 62 -2.64 -3.97 1.30
CA LEU A 62 -1.75 -4.01 2.46
C LEU A 62 -2.06 -2.92 3.52
N ASN A 63 -2.98 -1.99 3.25
CA ASN A 63 -3.22 -0.78 4.07
C ASN A 63 -1.94 0.03 4.33
N ALA A 64 -1.05 0.10 3.34
CA ALA A 64 0.31 0.66 3.45
C ALA A 64 0.51 1.93 2.59
N MET A 65 -0.57 2.55 2.11
CA MET A 65 -0.49 3.74 1.26
C MET A 65 0.25 4.90 1.93
N GLU A 66 0.15 5.03 3.25
CA GLU A 66 0.79 6.11 4.01
C GLU A 66 2.28 5.87 4.28
N ASP A 67 2.81 4.68 4.00
CA ASP A 67 4.22 4.35 4.23
C ASP A 67 5.14 4.84 3.10
N TYR A 68 4.55 5.34 2.02
CA TYR A 68 5.24 5.79 0.83
C TYR A 68 4.77 7.18 0.43
N ASP A 69 5.70 7.98 -0.07
CA ASP A 69 5.38 9.19 -0.80
C ASP A 69 4.97 8.78 -2.22
N LEU A 70 3.69 8.94 -2.54
CA LEU A 70 3.13 8.57 -3.84
C LEU A 70 3.23 9.78 -4.78
N ILE A 71 4.05 9.66 -5.82
CA ILE A 71 4.35 10.74 -6.75
C ILE A 71 3.74 10.39 -8.10
N ASP A 72 2.72 11.13 -8.50
CA ASP A 72 2.12 10.99 -9.83
C ASP A 72 3.05 11.64 -10.87
N VAL A 73 3.48 10.85 -11.85
CA VAL A 73 4.40 11.26 -12.91
C VAL A 73 3.82 10.87 -14.25
N ASP A 74 3.33 11.88 -14.98
CA ASP A 74 3.06 11.73 -16.40
C ASP A 74 4.38 11.78 -17.17
N VAL A 75 4.83 10.62 -17.65
CA VAL A 75 6.06 10.46 -18.43
C VAL A 75 5.98 11.11 -19.82
N TRP A 76 4.78 11.49 -20.27
CA TRP A 76 4.56 12.21 -21.51
C TRP A 76 4.60 13.73 -21.33
N ASP A 77 4.29 14.21 -20.12
CA ASP A 77 4.44 15.62 -19.76
C ASP A 77 5.90 15.95 -19.44
N LYS A 78 6.58 16.64 -20.36
CA LYS A 78 7.95 17.12 -20.17
C LYS A 78 8.02 18.49 -19.51
N THR A 79 6.90 19.08 -19.11
CA THR A 79 6.85 20.45 -18.58
C THR A 79 6.92 20.49 -17.06
N SER A 80 6.34 19.51 -16.36
CA SER A 80 6.40 19.42 -14.90
C SER A 80 7.82 19.16 -14.38
N LYS A 81 8.09 19.67 -13.18
CA LYS A 81 9.39 19.52 -12.52
C LYS A 81 9.62 18.07 -12.08
N GLU A 82 8.54 17.41 -11.65
CA GLU A 82 8.49 16.04 -11.20
C GLU A 82 8.81 15.07 -12.34
N SER A 83 8.18 15.23 -13.51
CA SER A 83 8.47 14.40 -14.68
C SER A 83 9.88 14.59 -15.22
N LYS A 84 10.41 15.82 -15.21
CA LYS A 84 11.82 16.08 -15.57
C LYS A 84 12.77 15.36 -14.61
N SER A 85 12.60 15.58 -13.30
CA SER A 85 13.44 14.95 -12.28
C SER A 85 13.37 13.43 -12.36
N TYR A 86 12.19 12.86 -12.59
CA TYR A 86 12.00 11.43 -12.75
C TYR A 86 12.74 10.85 -13.96
N THR A 87 12.57 11.50 -15.11
CA THR A 87 13.17 11.10 -16.38
C THR A 87 14.70 11.18 -16.35
N GLU A 88 15.25 12.17 -15.66
CA GLU A 88 16.70 12.41 -15.60
C GLU A 88 17.41 11.54 -14.54
N THR A 89 16.74 11.19 -13.44
CA THR A 89 17.43 10.65 -12.25
C THR A 89 16.91 9.32 -11.73
N VAL A 90 15.72 8.88 -12.15
CA VAL A 90 15.05 7.73 -11.52
C VAL A 90 14.94 6.54 -12.48
N HIS A 91 14.42 6.74 -13.69
CA HIS A 91 14.10 5.62 -14.57
C HIS A 91 14.77 5.76 -15.95
N PRO A 92 15.79 4.94 -16.30
CA PRO A 92 16.52 5.08 -17.56
C PRO A 92 15.65 4.85 -18.81
N HIS A 93 14.60 4.03 -18.69
CA HIS A 93 13.65 3.79 -19.78
C HIS A 93 12.39 4.67 -19.73
N ILE A 94 12.29 5.59 -18.75
CA ILE A 94 11.19 6.56 -18.65
C ILE A 94 9.80 5.88 -18.63
N THR A 95 9.63 4.85 -17.80
CA THR A 95 8.35 4.13 -17.63
C THR A 95 7.99 4.04 -16.16
N VAL A 96 6.72 4.16 -15.81
CA VAL A 96 6.26 3.92 -14.43
C VAL A 96 5.70 2.49 -14.27
N PRO A 97 5.79 1.88 -13.07
CA PRO A 97 6.23 2.46 -11.80
C PRO A 97 7.75 2.50 -11.62
N ALA A 98 8.20 3.27 -10.62
CA ALA A 98 9.50 3.05 -9.98
C ALA A 98 9.37 3.25 -8.46
N LEU A 99 10.05 2.42 -7.68
CA LEU A 99 10.13 2.55 -6.23
C LEU A 99 11.56 2.92 -5.83
N GLN A 100 11.73 4.08 -5.21
CA GLN A 100 12.95 4.43 -4.50
C GLN A 100 12.79 4.09 -3.02
N TYR A 101 13.69 3.27 -2.51
CA TYR A 101 13.69 2.84 -1.12
C TYR A 101 15.13 2.71 -0.62
N ASP A 102 15.48 3.46 0.42
CA ASP A 102 16.87 3.69 0.84
C ASP A 102 17.75 4.12 -0.35
N ASP A 103 18.80 3.35 -0.67
CA ASP A 103 19.73 3.63 -1.78
C ASP A 103 19.39 2.81 -3.05
N LEU A 104 18.26 2.09 -3.05
CA LEU A 104 17.84 1.24 -4.15
C LEU A 104 16.72 1.88 -4.97
N THR A 105 16.74 1.63 -6.28
CA THR A 105 15.64 1.96 -7.20
C THR A 105 15.16 0.69 -7.90
N LEU A 106 13.91 0.31 -7.67
CA LEU A 106 13.24 -0.83 -8.31
C LEU A 106 12.35 -0.30 -9.42
N LEU A 107 12.45 -0.88 -10.62
CA LEU A 107 11.74 -0.40 -11.82
C LEU A 107 10.57 -1.30 -12.21
N GLU A 108 10.70 -2.61 -12.00
CA GLU A 108 9.70 -3.56 -12.49
C GLU A 108 8.50 -3.69 -11.55
N SER A 109 7.29 -3.39 -12.04
CA SER A 109 6.05 -3.45 -11.25
C SER A 109 5.84 -4.78 -10.51
N GLY A 110 6.17 -5.92 -11.14
CA GLY A 110 6.06 -7.23 -10.50
C GLY A 110 7.07 -7.41 -9.37
N ALA A 111 8.33 -6.99 -9.58
CA ALA A 111 9.37 -7.03 -8.57
C ALA A 111 9.06 -6.09 -7.40
N ILE A 112 8.55 -4.89 -7.68
CA ILE A 112 8.06 -3.96 -6.65
C ILE A 112 6.93 -4.62 -5.84
N CYS A 113 5.94 -5.23 -6.51
CA CYS A 113 4.86 -5.92 -5.83
C CYS A 113 5.36 -7.05 -4.92
N MET A 114 6.27 -7.90 -5.41
CA MET A 114 6.89 -8.95 -4.60
C MET A 114 7.63 -8.38 -3.39
N HIS A 115 8.46 -7.35 -3.59
CA HIS A 115 9.16 -6.68 -2.51
C HIS A 115 8.21 -6.12 -1.44
N LEU A 116 7.12 -5.46 -1.84
CA LEU A 116 6.12 -4.96 -0.92
C LEU A 116 5.45 -6.10 -0.13
N ALA A 117 4.99 -7.13 -0.81
CA ALA A 117 4.35 -8.28 -0.17
C ALA A 117 5.29 -8.99 0.83
N GLU A 118 6.57 -9.14 0.48
CA GLU A 118 7.61 -9.64 1.38
C GLU A 118 7.83 -8.70 2.58
N LYS A 119 8.01 -7.40 2.35
CA LYS A 119 8.23 -6.40 3.42
C LYS A 119 7.11 -6.40 4.45
N TYR A 120 5.86 -6.45 4.01
CA TYR A 120 4.70 -6.46 4.90
C TYR A 120 4.33 -7.87 5.40
N HIS A 121 5.06 -8.91 4.97
CA HIS A 121 4.84 -10.30 5.35
C HIS A 121 3.37 -10.73 5.13
N SER A 122 2.80 -10.27 4.01
CA SER A 122 1.38 -10.40 3.69
C SER A 122 1.20 -10.53 2.19
N LEU A 123 0.20 -11.32 1.76
CA LEU A 123 -0.12 -11.59 0.35
C LEU A 123 0.97 -12.32 -0.45
N MET A 124 2.09 -12.72 0.18
CA MET A 124 2.99 -13.73 -0.36
C MET A 124 2.47 -15.13 0.00
N PRO A 125 2.21 -16.01 -0.97
CA PRO A 125 1.92 -17.42 -0.68
C PRO A 125 3.12 -18.09 0.00
N THR A 126 2.89 -18.76 1.13
CA THR A 126 3.95 -19.48 1.87
C THR A 126 3.78 -21.00 1.82
N ASP A 127 2.60 -21.47 1.42
CA ASP A 127 2.23 -22.87 1.24
C ASP A 127 1.37 -23.03 -0.04
N LEU A 128 1.33 -24.22 -0.65
CA LEU A 128 0.53 -24.49 -1.85
C LEU A 128 -0.96 -24.18 -1.67
N ARG A 129 -1.50 -24.32 -0.45
CA ARG A 129 -2.90 -24.00 -0.15
C ARG A 129 -3.18 -22.50 -0.22
N ASP A 130 -2.16 -21.66 -0.03
CA ASP A 130 -2.31 -20.21 -0.15
C ASP A 130 -2.49 -19.76 -1.60
N LEU A 131 -2.14 -20.60 -2.59
CA LEU A 131 -2.33 -20.31 -4.02
C LEU A 131 -3.82 -20.15 -4.41
N TYR A 132 -4.74 -20.62 -3.56
CA TYR A 132 -6.18 -20.43 -3.74
C TYR A 132 -6.72 -19.17 -3.05
N LYS A 133 -5.87 -18.45 -2.32
CA LYS A 133 -6.22 -17.18 -1.66
C LYS A 133 -5.75 -16.02 -2.55
N PHE A 134 -6.36 -14.86 -2.34
CA PHE A 134 -5.88 -13.62 -2.95
C PHE A 134 -4.45 -13.31 -2.48
N SER A 135 -3.59 -12.95 -3.43
CA SER A 135 -2.16 -12.80 -3.26
C SER A 135 -1.58 -11.68 -4.13
N VAL A 136 -0.27 -11.42 -3.98
CA VAL A 136 0.47 -10.51 -4.84
C VAL A 136 0.38 -10.89 -6.33
N ALA A 137 0.24 -12.18 -6.64
CA ALA A 137 0.08 -12.65 -8.01
C ALA A 137 -1.21 -12.11 -8.63
N ASP A 138 -2.28 -12.01 -7.84
CA ASP A 138 -3.55 -11.44 -8.28
C ASP A 138 -3.46 -9.94 -8.55
N CYS A 139 -2.64 -9.19 -7.79
CA CYS A 139 -2.39 -7.77 -8.10
C CYS A 139 -1.70 -7.59 -9.46
N VAL A 140 -0.78 -8.49 -9.80
CA VAL A 140 -0.02 -8.43 -11.06
C VAL A 140 -0.86 -8.94 -12.24
N LEU A 141 -1.45 -10.14 -12.12
CA LEU A 141 -2.24 -10.77 -13.18
C LEU A 141 -3.63 -10.15 -13.34
N GLY A 142 -4.24 -9.74 -12.23
CA GLY A 142 -5.54 -9.07 -12.23
C GLY A 142 -5.55 -7.78 -13.03
N TYR A 143 -4.45 -7.00 -12.98
CA TYR A 143 -4.28 -5.85 -13.88
C TYR A 143 -4.32 -6.26 -15.35
N ASN A 144 -3.68 -7.36 -15.73
CA ASN A 144 -3.67 -7.82 -17.12
C ASN A 144 -5.07 -8.26 -17.56
N MET A 145 -5.82 -8.92 -16.68
CA MET A 145 -7.20 -9.32 -16.95
C MET A 145 -8.12 -8.11 -17.08
N TRP A 146 -7.98 -7.13 -16.18
CA TRP A 146 -8.70 -5.86 -16.28
C TRP A 146 -8.36 -5.15 -17.59
N TRP A 147 -7.08 -4.97 -17.92
CA TRP A 147 -6.68 -4.32 -19.15
C TRP A 147 -7.21 -5.05 -20.40
N ALA A 148 -7.14 -6.38 -20.43
CA ALA A 148 -7.69 -7.16 -21.51
C ALA A 148 -9.23 -7.08 -21.62
N SER A 149 -9.92 -6.73 -20.53
CA SER A 149 -11.37 -6.43 -20.51
C SER A 149 -11.70 -5.06 -21.08
N GLU A 150 -10.79 -4.09 -20.96
CA GLU A 150 -10.98 -2.73 -21.49
C GLU A 150 -10.53 -2.62 -22.96
N MET A 151 -9.53 -3.41 -23.37
CA MET A 151 -9.03 -3.38 -24.74
C MET A 151 -10.07 -3.87 -25.75
N LYS A 152 -10.38 -3.02 -26.75
CA LYS A 152 -11.27 -3.35 -27.87
C LYS A 152 -12.59 -3.99 -27.38
N ASP A 153 -13.19 -3.36 -26.38
CA ASP A 153 -14.45 -3.79 -25.75
C ASP A 153 -14.41 -5.24 -25.21
N GLY A 154 -13.25 -5.68 -24.71
CA GLY A 154 -13.09 -6.98 -24.06
C GLY A 154 -12.97 -8.17 -25.00
N ILE A 155 -12.74 -7.95 -26.30
CA ILE A 155 -12.63 -9.01 -27.32
C ILE A 155 -11.60 -10.10 -26.96
N LEU A 156 -10.58 -9.74 -26.18
CA LEU A 156 -9.52 -10.64 -25.76
C LEU A 156 -9.97 -11.66 -24.71
N ILE A 157 -10.96 -11.32 -23.87
CA ILE A 157 -11.37 -12.16 -22.75
C ILE A 157 -12.83 -12.64 -22.80
N GLN A 158 -13.68 -12.04 -23.63
CA GLN A 158 -15.12 -12.31 -23.68
C GLN A 158 -15.49 -13.78 -23.90
N LYS A 159 -14.63 -14.55 -24.58
CA LYS A 159 -14.83 -15.99 -24.84
C LYS A 159 -14.42 -16.91 -23.67
N TYR A 160 -13.85 -16.36 -22.61
CA TYR A 160 -13.30 -17.13 -21.49
C TYR A 160 -14.10 -16.85 -20.20
N PRO A 161 -15.20 -17.59 -19.93
CA PRO A 161 -16.08 -17.32 -18.79
C PRO A 161 -15.36 -17.41 -17.44
N GLU A 162 -14.36 -18.30 -17.31
CA GLU A 162 -13.57 -18.43 -16.08
C GLU A 162 -12.71 -17.20 -15.79
N LEU A 163 -12.15 -16.58 -16.84
CA LEU A 163 -11.37 -15.34 -16.69
C LEU A 163 -12.28 -14.16 -16.35
N LEU A 164 -13.48 -14.11 -16.92
CA LEU A 164 -14.49 -13.11 -16.56
C LEU A 164 -14.92 -13.27 -15.10
N SER A 165 -15.22 -14.50 -14.66
CA SER A 165 -15.56 -14.82 -13.27
C SER A 165 -14.42 -14.43 -12.32
N TYR A 166 -13.16 -14.71 -12.70
CA TYR A 166 -12.00 -14.28 -11.94
C TYR A 166 -11.92 -12.74 -11.83
N LEU A 167 -12.03 -12.03 -12.95
CA LEU A 167 -11.99 -10.58 -12.96
C LEU A 167 -13.11 -9.96 -12.12
N GLU A 168 -14.33 -10.51 -12.18
CA GLU A 168 -15.45 -10.03 -11.35
C GLU A 168 -15.17 -10.19 -9.86
N ARG A 169 -14.53 -11.29 -9.43
CA ARG A 169 -14.09 -11.43 -8.03
C ARG A 169 -13.09 -10.34 -7.62
N LEU A 170 -12.18 -9.97 -8.52
CA LEU A 170 -11.20 -8.90 -8.27
C LEU A 170 -11.86 -7.52 -8.22
N LYS A 171 -12.76 -7.21 -9.16
CA LYS A 171 -13.50 -5.93 -9.24
C LYS A 171 -14.38 -5.66 -8.01
N ASN A 172 -14.83 -6.72 -7.33
CA ASN A 172 -15.60 -6.62 -6.10
C ASN A 172 -14.76 -6.29 -4.85
N ARG A 173 -13.43 -6.24 -4.96
CA ARG A 173 -12.56 -5.89 -3.82
C ARG A 173 -12.56 -4.38 -3.58
N PRO A 174 -12.72 -3.89 -2.34
CA PRO A 174 -12.73 -2.45 -2.06
C PRO A 174 -11.44 -1.73 -2.49
N ALA A 175 -10.28 -2.35 -2.27
CA ALA A 175 -8.98 -1.78 -2.67
C ALA A 175 -8.81 -1.71 -4.20
N PHE A 176 -9.38 -2.68 -4.94
CA PHE A 176 -9.45 -2.61 -6.40
C PHE A 176 -10.31 -1.40 -6.79
N GLN A 177 -11.55 -1.33 -6.34
CA GLN A 177 -12.44 -0.22 -6.68
C GLN A 177 -11.82 1.15 -6.37
N GLN A 178 -11.14 1.30 -5.23
CA GLN A 178 -10.44 2.53 -4.87
C GLN A 178 -9.30 2.90 -5.81
N THR A 179 -8.57 1.91 -6.34
CA THR A 179 -7.47 2.16 -7.29
C THR A 179 -8.00 2.71 -8.62
N TRP A 180 -9.14 2.20 -9.08
CA TRP A 180 -9.75 2.56 -10.37
C TRP A 180 -10.86 3.61 -10.28
N LYS A 181 -10.97 4.36 -9.16
CA LYS A 181 -11.99 5.43 -8.96
C LYS A 181 -11.70 6.76 -9.69
N SER A 182 -10.52 6.95 -10.28
CA SER A 182 -10.11 8.18 -11.00
C SER A 182 -10.21 7.97 -12.53
N PRO A 183 -10.48 9.02 -13.35
CA PRO A 183 -11.21 8.86 -14.61
C PRO A 183 -10.45 8.06 -15.66
N LYS A 184 -11.26 7.38 -16.49
CA LYS A 184 -10.92 6.38 -17.51
C LYS A 184 -9.69 6.77 -18.36
N PRO A 185 -8.90 5.80 -18.86
CA PRO A 185 -7.87 6.06 -19.84
C PRO A 185 -8.46 6.79 -21.04
N VAL A 186 -7.78 7.83 -21.51
CA VAL A 186 -7.99 8.37 -22.86
C VAL A 186 -7.72 7.21 -23.81
N VAL A 187 -8.73 6.85 -24.60
CA VAL A 187 -8.60 5.94 -25.73
C VAL A 187 -7.51 6.52 -26.63
N VAL A 188 -6.36 5.84 -26.71
CA VAL A 188 -5.34 6.13 -27.72
C VAL A 188 -5.79 5.54 -29.04
#